data_AF-L1M680-F1
#
_entry.id   AF-L1M680-F1
#
_cell.length_a   1.000
_cell.length_b   1.000
_cell.length_c   1.000
_cell.angle_alpha   90.00
_cell.angle_beta   90.00
_cell.angle_gamma   90.00
#
_symmetry.space_group_name_H-M   'P 1'
#
loop_
_entity.id
_entity.type
_entity.pdbx_description
1 polymer ?
#
loop_
_entity_poly.entity_id
_entity_poly.type
_entity_poly.pdbx_seq_one_letter_code
_entity_poly.pdbx_strand_id
1 'polypeptide(L)'
;MTDLIQLRASLATGEHQFADTLAFVAEHYDYQQTAFDNGGLASAAGQNEGSCKTLGLALLEGLSDQETLLAFGEHYRSVLATPEGTDHGNIRALIAHGLAGVKFEGEPLKRKA
;
A
#
# COMPACT_ATOMS: atom_id res chain seq x y z
N MET A 1 5.75 -18.53 2.19
CA MET A 1 4.26 -18.64 2.11
C MET A 1 3.61 -18.40 3.46
N THR A 2 4.23 -18.80 4.58
CA THR A 2 3.71 -18.55 5.94
C THR A 2 3.65 -17.06 6.30
N ASP A 3 4.64 -16.27 5.89
CA ASP A 3 4.78 -14.87 6.33
C ASP A 3 3.70 -13.95 5.72
N LEU A 4 3.35 -14.17 4.44
CA LEU A 4 2.24 -13.44 3.80
C LEU A 4 0.90 -13.78 4.46
N ILE A 5 0.68 -15.03 4.85
CA ILE A 5 -0.54 -15.44 5.57
C ILE A 5 -0.59 -14.74 6.94
N GLN A 6 0.54 -14.66 7.64
CA GLN A 6 0.64 -13.93 8.90
C GLN A 6 0.39 -12.43 8.73
N LEU A 7 0.94 -11.81 7.67
CA LEU A 7 0.64 -10.42 7.33
C LEU A 7 -0.87 -10.24 7.15
N ARG A 8 -1.51 -11.02 6.28
CA ARG A 8 -2.96 -10.92 6.03
C ARG A 8 -3.80 -11.12 7.29
N ALA A 9 -3.40 -12.06 8.16
CA ALA A 9 -4.04 -12.25 9.46
C ALA A 9 -3.88 -11.02 10.38
N SER A 10 -2.71 -10.38 10.37
CA SER A 10 -2.46 -9.13 11.10
C SER A 10 -3.29 -7.97 10.54
N LEU A 11 -3.38 -7.83 9.21
CA LEU A 11 -4.21 -6.81 8.57
C LEU A 11 -5.68 -6.94 8.99
N ALA A 12 -6.18 -8.18 9.04
CA ALA A 12 -7.57 -8.47 9.39
C ALA A 12 -7.96 -8.07 10.83
N THR A 13 -7.00 -7.81 11.73
CA THR A 13 -7.31 -7.33 13.09
C THR A 13 -7.79 -5.87 13.09
N GLY A 14 -7.45 -5.08 12.05
CA GLY A 14 -7.71 -3.65 11.99
C GLY A 14 -6.75 -2.79 12.83
N GLU A 15 -5.88 -3.41 13.62
CA GLU A 15 -4.91 -2.75 14.50
C GLU A 15 -3.49 -2.76 13.92
N HIS A 16 -3.30 -3.31 12.72
CA HIS A 16 -2.01 -3.31 12.03
C HIS A 16 -1.41 -1.90 11.93
N GLN A 17 -0.09 -1.81 12.08
CA GLN A 17 0.66 -0.56 11.96
C GLN A 17 1.31 -0.44 10.59
N PHE A 18 1.34 0.77 10.04
CA PHE A 18 1.94 1.01 8.75
C PHE A 18 3.43 0.64 8.72
N ALA A 19 4.13 0.88 9.83
CA ALA A 19 5.53 0.51 9.98
C ALA A 19 5.77 -1.01 9.79
N ASP A 20 4.84 -1.86 10.23
CA ASP A 20 4.95 -3.32 10.10
C ASP A 20 4.84 -3.75 8.63
N THR A 21 3.94 -3.12 7.86
CA THR A 21 3.86 -3.32 6.40
C THR A 21 5.18 -2.92 5.73
N LEU A 22 5.77 -1.78 6.10
CA LEU A 22 7.05 -1.35 5.53
C LEU A 22 8.20 -2.28 5.93
N ALA A 23 8.20 -2.79 7.16
CA ALA A 23 9.18 -3.76 7.64
C ALA A 23 9.07 -5.07 6.87
N PHE A 24 7.86 -5.59 6.69
CA PHE A 24 7.60 -6.79 5.88
C PHE A 24 8.09 -6.62 4.44
N VAL A 25 7.79 -5.49 3.80
CA VAL A 25 8.29 -5.19 2.46
C VAL A 25 9.81 -5.16 2.45
N ALA A 26 10.44 -4.47 3.41
CA ALA A 26 11.89 -4.36 3.47
C ALA A 26 12.58 -5.71 3.74
N GLU A 27 11.95 -6.61 4.48
CA GLU A 27 12.48 -7.94 4.77
C GLU A 27 12.41 -8.87 3.56
N HIS A 28 11.27 -8.90 2.87
CA HIS A 28 10.98 -9.90 1.84
C HIS A 28 11.15 -9.42 0.39
N TYR A 29 11.25 -8.10 0.15
CA TYR A 29 11.27 -7.52 -1.19
C TYR A 29 12.37 -6.48 -1.34
N ASP A 30 12.92 -6.40 -2.55
CA ASP A 30 13.77 -5.31 -2.99
C ASP A 30 12.88 -4.22 -3.60
N TYR A 31 12.90 -3.04 -2.98
CA TYR A 31 12.19 -1.86 -3.47
C TYR A 31 13.05 -1.08 -4.46
N GLN A 32 12.45 -0.69 -5.58
CA GLN A 32 13.00 0.29 -6.50
C GLN A 32 12.05 1.47 -6.67
N GLN A 33 12.63 2.66 -6.77
CA GLN A 33 11.85 3.88 -7.01
C GLN A 33 11.21 3.80 -8.40
N THR A 34 9.90 3.97 -8.44
CA THR A 34 9.12 3.94 -9.67
C THR A 34 7.99 4.94 -9.58
N ALA A 35 7.60 5.51 -10.71
CA ALA A 35 6.42 6.36 -10.80
C ALA A 35 5.15 5.49 -10.81
N PHE A 36 4.08 6.02 -10.25
CA PHE A 36 2.79 5.35 -10.24
C PHE A 36 1.64 6.35 -10.26
N ASP A 37 0.53 5.91 -10.83
CA ASP A 37 -0.76 6.60 -10.78
C ASP A 37 -1.71 5.78 -9.90
N ASN A 38 -2.43 6.45 -9.02
CA ASN A 38 -3.43 5.84 -8.17
C ASN A 38 -4.77 6.54 -8.41
N GLY A 39 -5.54 6.05 -9.38
CA GLY A 39 -6.85 6.61 -9.71
C GLY A 39 -6.81 8.06 -10.19
N GLY A 40 -5.77 8.45 -10.93
CA GLY A 40 -5.56 9.82 -11.40
C GLY A 40 -4.65 10.68 -10.49
N LEU A 41 -4.20 10.15 -9.35
CA LEU A 41 -3.16 10.77 -8.54
C LEU A 41 -1.78 10.25 -8.95
N ALA A 42 -1.12 10.98 -9.85
CA ALA A 42 0.24 10.66 -10.27
C ALA A 42 1.27 11.01 -9.19
N SER A 43 2.16 10.06 -8.90
CA SER A 43 3.30 10.19 -8.00
C SER A 43 4.57 9.90 -8.78
N ALA A 44 5.53 10.85 -8.76
CA ALA A 44 6.83 10.65 -9.39
C ALA A 44 7.67 9.61 -8.64
N ALA A 45 8.67 9.04 -9.32
CA ALA A 45 9.62 8.12 -8.69
C ALA A 45 10.30 8.77 -7.46
N GLY A 46 10.28 8.07 -6.33
CA GLY A 46 10.79 8.58 -5.05
C GLY A 46 9.82 9.48 -4.27
N GLN A 47 8.64 9.79 -4.82
CA GLN A 47 7.55 10.42 -4.06
C GLN A 47 6.59 9.37 -3.53
N ASN A 48 5.97 9.67 -2.38
CA ASN A 48 4.99 8.79 -1.75
C ASN A 48 5.48 7.35 -1.57
N GLU A 49 6.76 7.16 -1.20
CA GLU A 49 7.42 5.85 -1.19
C GLU A 49 6.68 4.83 -0.35
N GLY A 50 6.08 5.25 0.77
CA GLY A 50 5.26 4.37 1.60
C GLY A 50 4.02 3.83 0.87
N SER A 51 3.35 4.69 0.08
CA SER A 51 2.24 4.26 -0.79
C SER A 51 2.73 3.39 -1.93
N CYS A 52 3.85 3.75 -2.57
CA CYS A 52 4.46 2.98 -3.66
C CYS A 52 4.75 1.54 -3.21
N LYS A 53 5.40 1.36 -2.05
CA LYS A 53 5.68 0.05 -1.45
C LYS A 53 4.41 -0.75 -1.15
N THR A 54 3.43 -0.12 -0.50
CA THR A 54 2.20 -0.81 -0.07
C THR A 54 1.34 -1.24 -1.25
N LEU A 55 1.12 -0.33 -2.21
CA LEU A 55 0.38 -0.61 -3.43
C LEU A 55 1.12 -1.63 -4.30
N GLY A 56 2.45 -1.53 -4.38
CA GLY A 56 3.29 -2.50 -5.07
C GLY A 56 3.17 -3.90 -4.48
N LEU A 57 3.19 -4.01 -3.15
CA LEU A 57 3.00 -5.28 -2.44
C LEU A 57 1.61 -5.86 -2.75
N ALA A 58 0.58 -5.01 -2.70
CA ALA A 58 -0.78 -5.41 -2.95
C ALA A 58 -0.98 -5.99 -4.35
N LEU A 59 -0.45 -5.32 -5.38
CA LEU A 59 -0.53 -5.83 -6.75
C LEU A 59 0.31 -7.10 -6.96
N LEU A 60 1.50 -7.17 -6.37
CA LEU A 60 2.41 -8.30 -6.51
C LEU A 60 1.90 -9.57 -5.82
N GLU A 61 1.25 -9.43 -4.66
CA GLU A 61 0.72 -10.53 -3.86
C GLU A 61 -0.78 -10.81 -4.09
N GLY A 62 -1.45 -9.98 -4.89
CA GLY A 62 -2.88 -10.10 -5.15
C GLY A 62 -3.74 -9.83 -3.91
N LEU A 63 -3.37 -8.82 -3.12
CA LEU A 63 -4.21 -8.35 -2.01
C LEU A 63 -5.47 -7.69 -2.56
N SER A 64 -6.55 -7.74 -1.78
CA SER A 64 -7.77 -6.99 -2.07
C SER A 64 -7.62 -5.50 -1.72
N ASP A 65 -8.53 -4.68 -2.22
CA ASP A 65 -8.61 -3.25 -1.89
C ASP A 65 -8.68 -3.05 -0.37
N GLN A 66 -9.50 -3.84 0.32
CA GLN A 66 -9.66 -3.76 1.77
C GLN A 66 -8.36 -4.13 2.50
N GLU A 67 -7.69 -5.20 2.11
CA GLU A 67 -6.42 -5.59 2.72
C GLU A 67 -5.34 -4.53 2.51
N THR A 68 -5.31 -3.91 1.34
CA THR A 68 -4.38 -2.82 1.03
C THR A 68 -4.66 -1.59 1.89
N LEU A 69 -5.93 -1.23 2.06
CA LEU A 69 -6.33 -0.16 2.98
C LEU A 69 -5.91 -0.46 4.42
N LEU A 70 -6.09 -1.70 4.87
CA LEU A 70 -5.64 -2.15 6.20
C LEU A 70 -4.12 -2.12 6.33
N ALA A 71 -3.37 -2.34 5.24
CA ALA A 71 -1.91 -2.27 5.23
C ALA A 71 -1.39 -0.83 5.44
N PHE A 72 -2.19 0.18 5.14
CA PHE A 72 -1.88 1.57 5.54
C PHE A 72 -2.06 1.85 7.04
N GLY A 73 -2.57 0.88 7.82
CA GLY A 73 -2.63 0.92 9.27
C GLY A 73 -3.29 2.17 9.84
N GLU A 74 -2.58 2.88 10.72
CA GLU A 74 -3.02 4.10 11.37
C GLU A 74 -3.37 5.23 10.39
N HIS A 75 -2.73 5.30 9.22
CA HIS A 75 -3.04 6.32 8.23
C HIS A 75 -4.43 6.11 7.62
N TYR A 76 -4.82 4.85 7.37
CA TYR A 76 -6.18 4.56 6.92
C TYR A 76 -7.22 4.90 7.99
N ARG A 77 -6.96 4.55 9.26
CA ARG A 77 -7.84 4.93 10.38
C ARG A 77 -7.97 6.45 10.52
N SER A 78 -6.89 7.20 10.32
CA SER A 78 -6.88 8.66 10.34
C SER A 78 -7.74 9.25 9.20
N VAL A 79 -7.64 8.71 7.99
CA VAL A 79 -8.46 9.11 6.84
C VAL A 79 -9.94 8.83 7.10
N LEU A 80 -10.29 7.68 7.68
CA LEU A 80 -11.66 7.37 8.07
C LEU A 80 -12.21 8.32 9.14
N ALA A 81 -11.36 8.73 10.09
CA ALA A 81 -11.73 9.69 11.13
C ALA A 81 -11.86 11.13 10.61
N THR A 82 -11.31 11.43 9.44
CA THR A 82 -11.28 12.77 8.84
C THR A 82 -11.85 12.75 7.42
N PRO A 83 -13.16 12.48 7.22
CA PRO A 83 -13.73 12.33 5.89
C PRO A 83 -13.51 13.56 4.99
N GLU A 84 -13.50 14.76 5.55
CA GLU A 84 -13.28 16.04 4.83
C GLU A 84 -11.80 16.45 4.71
N GLY A 85 -10.88 15.67 5.26
CA GLY A 85 -9.44 15.94 5.17
C GLY A 85 -8.89 15.81 3.75
N THR A 86 -7.77 16.48 3.48
CA THR A 86 -7.04 16.35 2.20
C THR A 86 -5.74 15.56 2.35
N ASP A 87 -5.45 15.08 3.56
CA ASP A 87 -4.25 14.29 3.85
C ASP A 87 -4.33 12.89 3.24
N HIS A 88 -3.16 12.29 3.03
CA HIS A 88 -3.01 10.93 2.52
C HIS A 88 -3.77 10.69 1.21
N GLY A 89 -3.54 11.53 0.20
CA GLY A 89 -4.22 11.46 -1.10
C GLY A 89 -4.24 10.06 -1.73
N ASN A 90 -3.17 9.27 -1.57
CA ASN A 90 -3.13 7.89 -2.07
C ASN A 90 -4.14 6.95 -1.39
N ILE A 91 -4.34 7.07 -0.08
CA ILE A 91 -5.30 6.23 0.63
C ILE A 91 -6.71 6.60 0.18
N ARG A 92 -7.00 7.90 0.04
CA ARG A 92 -8.31 8.37 -0.44
C ARG A 92 -8.60 7.95 -1.88
N ALA A 93 -7.60 8.08 -2.76
CA ALA A 93 -7.71 7.63 -4.13
C ALA A 93 -7.95 6.11 -4.20
N LEU A 94 -7.27 5.34 -3.35
CA LEU A 94 -7.50 3.90 -3.25
C LEU A 94 -8.92 3.56 -2.75
N ILE A 95 -9.47 4.31 -1.79
CA ILE A 95 -10.87 4.15 -1.35
C ILE A 95 -11.85 4.43 -2.51
N ALA A 96 -11.56 5.44 -3.34
CA ALA A 96 -12.44 5.87 -4.42
C ALA A 96 -12.36 4.98 -5.67
N HIS A 97 -11.17 4.51 -6.03
CA HIS A 97 -10.90 3.83 -7.30
C HIS A 97 -10.48 2.37 -7.15
N GLY A 98 -10.08 1.94 -5.95
CA GLY A 98 -9.53 0.61 -5.70
C GLY A 98 -8.18 0.38 -6.36
N LEU A 99 -7.62 -0.82 -6.17
CA LEU A 99 -6.37 -1.25 -6.81
C LEU A 99 -6.48 -1.29 -8.33
N ALA A 100 -7.70 -1.42 -8.87
CA ALA A 100 -7.95 -1.38 -10.31
C ALA A 100 -7.55 -0.03 -10.94
N GLY A 101 -7.54 1.06 -10.15
CA GLY A 101 -7.08 2.37 -10.58
C GLY A 101 -5.57 2.56 -10.49
N VAL A 102 -4.83 1.62 -9.89
CA VAL A 102 -3.39 1.74 -9.65
C VAL A 102 -2.61 1.25 -10.86
N LYS A 103 -1.71 2.08 -11.36
CA LYS A 103 -0.84 1.77 -12.49
C LYS A 103 0.58 2.19 -12.18
N PHE A 104 1.50 1.24 -12.27
CA PHE A 104 2.93 1.50 -12.11
C PHE A 104 3.60 1.62 -13.49
N GLU A 105 4.55 2.55 -13.63
CA GLU A 105 5.37 2.64 -14.85
C GLU A 105 6.43 1.53 -14.93
N GLY A 106 6.81 0.98 -13.78
CA GLY A 106 7.75 -0.13 -13.65
C GLY A 106 7.53 -0.87 -12.33
N GLU A 107 8.05 -2.09 -12.21
CA GLU A 107 7.82 -2.95 -11.04
C GLU A 107 8.37 -2.31 -9.75
N PRO A 108 7.54 -1.88 -8.78
CA PRO A 108 8.02 -1.19 -7.58
C PRO A 108 8.78 -2.12 -6.63
N LEU A 109 8.41 -3.41 -6.62
CA LEU A 109 8.92 -4.42 -5.71
C LEU A 109 9.32 -5.67 -6.49
N LYS A 110 10.40 -6.29 -6.05
CA LYS A 110 10.84 -7.60 -6.51
C LYS A 110 11.03 -8.52 -5.31
N ARG A 111 10.49 -9.74 -5.35
CA ARG A 111 10.72 -10.72 -4.27
C ARG A 111 12.21 -11.02 -4.16
N LYS A 112 12.73 -10.98 -2.93
CA LYS A 112 14.08 -11.44 -2.63
C LYS A 112 14.15 -12.96 -2.83
N ALA A 113 15.29 -13.42 -3.34
CA ALA A 113 15.59 -14.84 -3.60
C ALA A 113 16.19 -15.51 -2.37
#